data_AF-A0A7J7VZL3-F1
#
_entry.id   AF-A0A7J7VZL3-F1
#
_cell.length_a   1.000
_cell.length_b   1.000
_cell.length_c   1.000
_cell.angle_alpha   90.00
_cell.angle_beta   90.00
_cell.angle_gamma   90.00
#
_symmetry.space_group_name_H-M   'P 1'
#
loop_
_entity.id
_entity.type
_entity.pdbx_description
1 polymer ?
#
loop_
_entity_poly.entity_id
_entity_poly.type
_entity_poly.pdbx_seq_one_letter_code
_entity_poly.pdbx_strand_id
1 'polypeptide(L)'
;MVFCLENTEPRHPRRSTMVHLQASEVQQLLHNKFVVILGDSIQRAVYKDLVLLLQKDSLLTAAQLKAKGELSFEQDQLVAGGQLGELHNGTQYREVRQFCSGSGHHLVRFYFLTRVYSEYLEGVLEELTYGPTPDLVIINSCLWDLSRYGRFSMESYRENLERVFMRMDQVLPDSCLLVWNMAMPLGERVTGGFLLPELQPLAASLRRDVVEGNFYSATLAGDHCFDVLDLHFHFRHAVRHRHRDGVHWDQHAHRHLSHLLLTHVADAWGVELPKRDYTPGCGPGVNFVPGPLPPPVSGPLPHGQHRGPVVHRGMPRCVPSSPYHVPRMGGPCRQRLRHSDRLVHTYKLDRRLPAHSGTWPG
;
A
#
# COMPACT_ATOMS: atom_id res chain seq x y z
N MET A 1 -39.38 -33.55 -16.38
CA MET A 1 -38.18 -32.69 -16.52
C MET A 1 -37.72 -32.31 -15.13
N VAL A 2 -36.62 -32.91 -14.68
CA VAL A 2 -35.98 -32.62 -13.40
C VAL A 2 -34.93 -31.55 -13.68
N PHE A 3 -35.09 -30.36 -13.09
CA PHE A 3 -34.06 -29.33 -13.13
C PHE A 3 -32.98 -29.70 -12.11
N CYS A 4 -31.83 -30.19 -12.59
CA CYS A 4 -30.62 -30.27 -11.79
C CYS A 4 -30.11 -28.85 -11.55
N LEU A 5 -30.34 -28.32 -10.36
CA LEU A 5 -29.63 -27.16 -9.85
C LEU A 5 -28.22 -27.61 -9.50
N GLU A 6 -27.23 -27.25 -10.31
CA GLU A 6 -25.83 -27.37 -9.93
C GLU A 6 -25.58 -26.48 -8.71
N ASN A 7 -25.29 -27.13 -7.57
CA ASN A 7 -24.80 -26.45 -6.38
C ASN A 7 -23.44 -25.82 -6.69
N THR A 8 -23.42 -24.55 -7.06
CA THR A 8 -22.21 -23.74 -6.96
C THR A 8 -21.97 -23.43 -5.49
N GLU A 9 -21.18 -24.28 -4.83
CA GLU A 9 -20.62 -24.00 -3.51
C GLU A 9 -19.96 -22.60 -3.49
N PRO A 10 -20.31 -21.71 -2.55
CA PRO A 10 -19.62 -20.44 -2.41
C PRO A 10 -18.16 -20.72 -2.02
N ARG A 11 -17.22 -20.35 -2.90
CA ARG A 11 -15.78 -20.39 -2.58
C ARG A 11 -15.55 -19.60 -1.30
N HIS A 12 -15.24 -20.30 -0.21
CA HIS A 12 -14.80 -19.68 1.03
C HIS A 12 -13.64 -18.72 0.75
N PRO A 13 -13.58 -17.53 1.37
CA PRO A 13 -12.41 -16.66 1.26
C PRO A 13 -11.20 -17.45 1.74
N ARG A 14 -10.24 -17.72 0.84
CA ARG A 14 -8.95 -18.28 1.25
C ARG A 14 -8.36 -17.28 2.25
N ARG A 15 -8.09 -17.74 3.49
CA ARG A 15 -7.26 -16.97 4.42
C ARG A 15 -5.95 -16.69 3.69
N SER A 16 -5.69 -15.42 3.37
CA SER A 16 -4.38 -15.02 2.87
C SER A 16 -3.42 -15.08 4.05
N THR A 17 -2.81 -16.25 4.25
CA THR A 17 -1.72 -16.43 5.20
C THR A 17 -0.50 -15.79 4.57
N MET A 18 0.10 -14.80 5.23
CA MET A 18 1.32 -14.15 4.74
C MET A 18 2.38 -15.21 4.42
N VAL A 19 2.97 -15.11 3.24
CA VAL A 19 4.03 -16.01 2.79
C VAL A 19 5.37 -15.28 2.86
N HIS A 20 6.38 -15.92 3.44
CA HIS A 20 7.75 -15.43 3.34
C HIS A 20 8.28 -15.75 1.95
N LEU A 21 8.50 -14.72 1.12
CA LEU A 21 9.00 -14.88 -0.24
C LEU A 21 10.53 -14.80 -0.30
N GLN A 22 11.12 -15.68 -1.10
CA GLN A 22 12.54 -15.66 -1.47
C GLN A 22 12.79 -14.71 -2.64
N ALA A 23 14.04 -14.30 -2.83
CA ALA A 23 14.44 -13.38 -3.90
C ALA A 23 13.99 -13.85 -5.29
N SER A 24 14.15 -15.14 -5.61
CA SER A 24 13.72 -15.72 -6.89
C SER A 24 12.21 -15.63 -7.11
N GLU A 25 11.41 -15.78 -6.05
CA GLU A 25 9.95 -15.69 -6.09
C GLU A 25 9.50 -14.24 -6.28
N VAL A 26 10.20 -13.30 -5.64
CA VAL A 26 9.95 -11.87 -5.82
C VAL A 26 10.34 -11.40 -7.22
N GLN A 27 11.48 -11.85 -7.75
CA GLN A 27 11.88 -11.62 -9.13
C GLN A 27 10.83 -12.14 -10.10
N GLN A 28 10.34 -13.37 -9.90
CA GLN A 28 9.30 -13.95 -10.76
C GLN A 28 7.98 -13.16 -10.69
N LEU A 29 7.56 -12.76 -9.48
CA LEU A 29 6.33 -11.98 -9.29
C LEU A 29 6.42 -10.60 -9.95
N LEU A 30 7.59 -9.96 -9.89
CA LEU A 30 7.83 -8.61 -10.40
C LEU A 30 8.53 -8.60 -11.78
N HIS A 31 8.54 -9.72 -12.49
CA HIS A 31 9.20 -9.83 -13.77
C HIS A 31 8.51 -8.95 -14.84
N ASN A 32 9.30 -8.12 -15.52
CA ASN A 32 8.86 -7.07 -16.44
C ASN A 32 7.87 -6.08 -15.80
N LYS A 33 8.06 -5.76 -14.51
CA LYS A 33 7.22 -4.80 -13.79
C LYS A 33 7.95 -3.50 -13.49
N PHE A 34 7.21 -2.41 -13.64
CA PHE A 34 7.58 -1.12 -13.10
C PHE A 34 6.82 -0.85 -11.78
N VAL A 35 7.57 -0.84 -10.69
CA VAL A 35 7.06 -0.53 -9.34
C VAL A 35 7.44 0.89 -8.95
N VAL A 36 6.46 1.69 -8.55
CA VAL A 36 6.64 3.05 -8.03
C VAL A 36 6.25 3.08 -6.55
N ILE A 37 7.11 3.65 -5.72
CA ILE A 37 6.88 3.80 -4.29
C ILE A 37 6.95 5.30 -3.97
N LEU A 38 5.89 5.88 -3.41
CA LEU A 38 5.93 7.27 -2.94
C LEU A 38 5.60 7.38 -1.46
N GLY A 39 6.38 8.19 -0.75
CA GLY A 39 6.14 8.43 0.66
C GLY A 39 7.37 8.88 1.44
N ASP A 40 7.31 8.71 2.74
CA ASP A 40 8.33 9.20 3.66
C ASP A 40 9.51 8.22 3.86
N SER A 41 10.23 8.37 4.97
CA SER A 41 11.37 7.51 5.32
C SER A 41 10.97 6.05 5.57
N ILE A 42 9.73 5.76 5.97
CA ILE A 42 9.23 4.40 6.11
C ILE A 42 9.09 3.79 4.71
N GLN A 43 8.52 4.53 3.74
CA GLN A 43 8.43 4.05 2.36
C GLN A 43 9.78 3.99 1.65
N ARG A 44 10.75 4.84 2.01
CA ARG A 44 12.15 4.67 1.57
C ARG A 44 12.71 3.33 2.04
N ALA A 45 12.45 2.94 3.29
CA ALA A 45 12.89 1.64 3.79
C ALA A 45 12.16 0.47 3.10
N VAL A 46 10.87 0.62 2.73
CA VAL A 46 10.18 -0.35 1.86
C VAL A 46 10.87 -0.49 0.51
N TYR A 47 11.20 0.64 -0.13
CA TYR A 47 11.97 0.65 -1.38
C TYR A 47 13.31 -0.07 -1.23
N LYS A 48 14.11 0.30 -0.21
CA LYS A 48 15.42 -0.30 0.02
C LYS A 48 15.32 -1.81 0.30
N ASP A 49 14.33 -2.24 1.08
CA ASP A 49 14.12 -3.66 1.35
C ASP A 49 13.71 -4.43 0.10
N LEU A 50 12.83 -3.86 -0.73
CA LEU A 50 12.42 -4.47 -2.00
C LEU A 50 13.59 -4.58 -2.99
N VAL A 51 14.39 -3.52 -3.14
CA VAL A 51 15.60 -3.53 -3.99
C VAL A 51 16.59 -4.59 -3.52
N LEU A 52 16.79 -4.72 -2.21
CA LEU A 52 17.64 -5.76 -1.63
C LEU A 52 17.09 -7.16 -1.90
N LEU A 53 15.78 -7.36 -1.67
CA LEU A 53 15.11 -8.66 -1.83
C LEU A 53 15.03 -9.10 -3.29
N LEU A 54 14.99 -8.17 -4.25
CA LEU A 54 15.12 -8.47 -5.68
C LEU A 54 16.51 -8.99 -6.07
N GLN A 55 17.50 -8.87 -5.18
CA GLN A 55 18.88 -9.29 -5.44
C GLN A 55 19.33 -10.47 -4.58
N LYS A 56 18.94 -10.50 -3.29
CA LYS A 56 19.41 -11.51 -2.34
C LYS A 56 18.49 -11.66 -1.13
N ASP A 57 18.48 -12.85 -0.54
CA ASP A 57 17.72 -13.20 0.67
C ASP A 57 18.37 -12.71 1.98
N SER A 58 18.80 -11.44 2.00
CA SER A 58 19.39 -10.78 3.18
C SER A 58 18.47 -9.69 3.71
N LEU A 59 18.55 -9.38 5.00
CA LEU A 59 17.88 -8.22 5.59
C LEU A 59 18.72 -6.95 5.40
N LEU A 60 18.07 -5.79 5.42
CA LEU A 60 18.77 -4.51 5.52
C LEU A 60 19.61 -4.47 6.81
N THR A 61 20.80 -3.87 6.73
CA THR A 61 21.57 -3.52 7.92
C THR A 61 21.01 -2.26 8.59
N ALA A 62 21.29 -2.08 9.88
CA ALA A 62 20.92 -0.86 10.59
C ALA A 62 21.54 0.41 9.98
N ALA A 63 22.73 0.30 9.38
CA ALA A 63 23.38 1.39 8.67
C ALA A 63 22.60 1.75 7.38
N GLN A 64 22.21 0.74 6.60
CA GLN A 64 21.40 0.94 5.40
C GLN A 64 20.03 1.55 5.73
N LEU A 65 19.37 1.15 6.82
CA LEU A 65 18.09 1.77 7.23
C LEU A 65 18.24 3.26 7.60
N LYS A 66 19.37 3.63 8.22
CA LYS A 66 19.63 5.03 8.64
C LYS A 66 20.09 5.93 7.51
N ALA A 67 20.78 5.37 6.51
CA ALA A 67 21.27 6.12 5.38
C ALA A 67 20.11 6.73 4.57
N LYS A 68 20.30 7.99 4.14
CA LYS A 68 19.34 8.74 3.33
C LYS A 68 20.09 9.56 2.28
N GLY A 69 19.53 9.65 1.08
CA GLY A 69 20.09 10.45 0.00
C GLY A 69 21.48 10.01 -0.45
N GLU A 70 21.90 8.76 -0.19
CA GLU A 70 23.17 8.22 -0.66
C GLU A 70 23.19 8.11 -2.20
N LEU A 71 24.33 8.38 -2.85
CA LEU A 71 24.45 8.33 -4.33
C LEU A 71 24.00 6.99 -4.93
N SER A 72 24.23 5.89 -4.22
CA SER A 72 23.81 4.55 -4.62
C SER A 72 23.63 3.65 -3.39
N PHE A 73 22.66 2.74 -3.48
CA PHE A 73 22.34 1.68 -2.55
C PHE A 73 22.06 0.40 -3.36
N GLU A 74 22.81 -0.67 -3.12
CA GLU A 74 22.58 -1.99 -3.75
C GLU A 74 22.28 -1.89 -5.26
N GLN A 75 23.19 -1.27 -6.01
CA GLN A 75 23.11 -1.07 -7.47
C GLN A 75 21.97 -0.16 -7.97
N ASP A 76 21.23 0.49 -7.07
CA ASP A 76 20.37 1.59 -7.45
C ASP A 76 21.19 2.85 -7.76
N GLN A 77 20.51 3.89 -8.22
CA GLN A 77 21.06 5.23 -8.37
C GLN A 77 20.13 6.27 -7.74
N LEU A 78 20.75 7.29 -7.15
CA LEU A 78 20.08 8.54 -6.81
C LEU A 78 19.87 9.36 -8.09
N VAL A 79 18.61 9.61 -8.44
CA VAL A 79 18.22 10.34 -9.65
C VAL A 79 18.14 11.84 -9.37
N ALA A 80 17.62 12.23 -8.21
CA ALA A 80 17.47 13.63 -7.82
C ALA A 80 17.44 13.81 -6.30
N GLY A 81 17.80 15.01 -5.84
CA GLY A 81 17.81 15.36 -4.42
C GLY A 81 18.91 14.61 -3.65
N GLY A 82 18.71 14.38 -2.35
CA GLY A 82 19.72 13.70 -1.53
C GLY A 82 21.09 14.37 -1.60
N GLN A 83 22.14 13.58 -1.81
CA GLN A 83 23.53 14.05 -2.02
C GLN A 83 23.76 14.77 -3.36
N LEU A 84 22.83 14.73 -4.31
CA LEU A 84 22.89 15.58 -5.52
C LEU A 84 22.40 17.02 -5.26
N GLY A 85 21.89 17.29 -4.05
CA GLY A 85 21.53 18.62 -3.59
C GLY A 85 21.92 18.81 -2.12
N GLU A 86 21.19 19.68 -1.42
CA GLU A 86 21.39 19.88 0.02
C GLU A 86 20.65 18.80 0.82
N LEU A 87 21.36 18.16 1.76
CA LEU A 87 20.74 17.26 2.72
C LEU A 87 20.14 18.05 3.88
N HIS A 88 18.82 18.11 3.95
CA HIS A 88 18.09 18.73 5.06
C HIS A 88 16.90 17.87 5.51
N ASN A 89 16.16 18.33 6.52
CA ASN A 89 14.96 17.66 7.07
C ASN A 89 13.69 18.51 6.89
N GLY A 90 13.72 19.46 5.96
CA GLY A 90 12.64 20.41 5.71
C GLY A 90 11.58 19.86 4.75
N THR A 91 10.46 20.56 4.64
CA THR A 91 9.34 20.20 3.75
C THR A 91 9.69 20.31 2.26
N GLN A 92 10.82 20.93 1.92
CA GLN A 92 11.35 20.97 0.56
C GLN A 92 12.35 19.84 0.25
N TYR A 93 12.53 18.88 1.16
CA TYR A 93 13.43 17.77 0.90
C TYR A 93 12.93 16.95 -0.29
N ARG A 94 13.87 16.52 -1.13
CA ARG A 94 13.64 15.68 -2.30
C ARG A 94 14.64 14.54 -2.29
N GLU A 95 14.17 13.37 -2.70
CA GLU A 95 15.00 12.19 -2.92
C GLU A 95 14.24 11.31 -3.92
N VAL A 96 14.82 11.12 -5.10
CA VAL A 96 14.31 10.21 -6.13
C VAL A 96 15.35 9.14 -6.36
N ARG A 97 14.96 7.87 -6.21
CA ARG A 97 15.86 6.73 -6.40
C ARG A 97 15.31 5.81 -7.47
N GLN A 98 16.20 5.17 -8.23
CA GLN A 98 15.82 4.21 -9.25
C GLN A 98 16.73 2.99 -9.21
N PHE A 99 16.13 1.81 -9.18
CA PHE A 99 16.80 0.54 -9.36
C PHE A 99 16.33 -0.07 -10.68
N CYS A 100 17.29 -0.49 -11.51
CA CYS A 100 17.07 -1.32 -12.68
C CYS A 100 17.91 -2.57 -12.52
N SER A 101 17.29 -3.76 -12.52
CA SER A 101 18.07 -5.01 -12.50
C SER A 101 18.99 -5.09 -13.72
N GLY A 102 20.16 -5.72 -13.61
CA GLY A 102 21.09 -5.88 -14.74
C GLY A 102 20.50 -6.58 -15.97
N SER A 103 19.45 -7.41 -15.81
CA SER A 103 18.70 -8.03 -16.91
C SER A 103 17.69 -7.11 -17.59
N GLY A 104 17.42 -5.93 -17.03
CA GLY A 104 16.40 -4.99 -17.51
C GLY A 104 14.94 -5.36 -17.18
N HIS A 105 14.69 -6.46 -16.47
CA HIS A 105 13.33 -6.96 -16.21
C HIS A 105 12.64 -6.37 -14.96
N HIS A 106 13.36 -5.68 -14.09
CA HIS A 106 12.80 -5.12 -12.85
C HIS A 106 13.16 -3.64 -12.76
N LEU A 107 12.13 -2.78 -12.76
CA LEU A 107 12.28 -1.35 -12.56
C LEU A 107 11.57 -0.97 -11.27
N VAL A 108 12.29 -0.38 -10.31
CA VAL A 108 11.71 0.15 -9.07
C VAL A 108 12.13 1.60 -8.92
N ARG A 109 11.17 2.51 -8.74
CA ARG A 109 11.43 3.93 -8.51
C ARG A 109 10.80 4.40 -7.21
N PHE A 110 11.55 5.18 -6.45
CA PHE A 110 11.09 5.79 -5.21
C PHE A 110 11.07 7.31 -5.33
N TYR A 111 10.02 7.93 -4.80
CA TYR A 111 9.87 9.38 -4.68
C TYR A 111 9.58 9.75 -3.22
N PHE A 112 10.47 10.52 -2.60
CA PHE A 112 10.24 10.99 -1.24
C PHE A 112 9.18 12.09 -1.21
N LEU A 113 8.08 11.84 -0.49
CA LEU A 113 7.02 12.82 -0.29
C LEU A 113 7.12 13.45 1.09
N THR A 114 7.07 14.78 1.11
CA THR A 114 6.83 15.56 2.32
C THR A 114 5.37 15.96 2.47
N ARG A 115 4.55 15.79 1.42
CA ARG A 115 3.12 16.10 1.41
C ARG A 115 2.41 15.22 0.39
N VAL A 116 1.22 14.73 0.72
CA VAL A 116 0.47 13.79 -0.14
C VAL A 116 -0.01 14.44 -1.44
N TYR A 117 -0.15 15.77 -1.47
CA TYR A 117 -0.44 16.53 -2.67
C TYR A 117 0.36 17.83 -2.64
N SER A 118 1.09 18.10 -3.73
CA SER A 118 1.95 19.27 -3.90
C SER A 118 2.30 19.45 -5.38
N GLU A 119 2.85 20.61 -5.74
CA GLU A 119 3.41 20.86 -7.08
C GLU A 119 4.47 19.81 -7.46
N TYR A 120 5.29 19.38 -6.49
CA TYR A 120 6.25 18.31 -6.72
C TYR A 120 5.57 17.00 -7.13
N LEU A 121 4.47 16.63 -6.47
CA LEU A 121 3.75 15.41 -6.85
C LEU A 121 3.10 15.55 -8.23
N GLU A 122 2.60 16.72 -8.61
CA GLU A 122 2.08 16.94 -9.97
C GLU A 122 3.19 16.72 -11.03
N GLY A 123 4.42 17.17 -10.78
CA GLY A 123 5.57 16.83 -11.64
C GLY A 123 5.83 15.32 -11.72
N VAL A 124 5.74 14.60 -10.59
CA VAL A 124 5.85 13.13 -10.59
C VAL A 124 4.71 12.47 -11.38
N LEU A 125 3.47 12.96 -11.24
CA LEU A 125 2.32 12.45 -11.98
C LEU A 125 2.47 12.70 -13.50
N GLU A 126 3.06 13.83 -13.88
CA GLU A 126 3.41 14.12 -15.27
C GLU A 126 4.45 13.13 -15.81
N GLU A 127 5.51 12.83 -15.04
CA GLU A 127 6.48 11.78 -15.39
C GLU A 127 5.82 10.41 -15.56
N LEU A 128 4.83 10.05 -14.72
CA LEU A 128 4.10 8.79 -14.85
C LEU A 128 3.14 8.77 -16.05
N THR A 129 2.69 9.94 -16.52
CA THR A 129 1.82 10.08 -17.68
C THR A 129 2.59 9.86 -18.98
N TYR A 130 3.80 10.42 -19.08
CA TYR A 130 4.58 10.41 -20.33
C TYR A 130 5.76 9.43 -20.33
N GLY A 131 6.16 8.93 -19.15
CA GLY A 131 7.25 7.98 -18.99
C GLY A 131 6.80 6.51 -19.06
N PRO A 132 7.64 5.59 -18.58
CA PRO A 132 7.27 4.18 -18.46
C PRO A 132 6.01 4.02 -17.62
N THR A 133 5.05 3.24 -18.13
CA THR A 133 3.78 3.02 -17.45
C THR A 133 3.98 2.14 -16.21
N PRO A 134 3.54 2.57 -15.01
CA PRO A 134 3.69 1.77 -13.80
C PRO A 134 2.70 0.59 -13.77
N ASP A 135 3.17 -0.57 -13.32
CA ASP A 135 2.32 -1.74 -13.03
C ASP A 135 1.81 -1.73 -11.58
N LEU A 136 2.60 -1.18 -10.67
CA LEU A 136 2.32 -1.12 -9.24
C LEU A 136 2.72 0.25 -8.68
N VAL A 137 1.79 0.93 -8.04
CA VAL A 137 2.02 2.17 -7.27
C VAL A 137 1.72 1.88 -5.81
N ILE A 138 2.70 2.10 -4.94
CA ILE A 138 2.58 1.96 -3.48
C ILE A 138 2.73 3.35 -2.87
N ILE A 139 1.80 3.74 -2.01
CA ILE A 139 1.83 5.11 -1.48
C ILE A 139 1.47 5.17 0.01
N ASN A 140 2.17 6.03 0.75
CA ASN A 140 1.79 6.50 2.08
C ASN A 140 2.41 7.88 2.35
N SER A 141 1.64 8.83 2.89
CA SER A 141 2.15 10.17 3.24
C SER A 141 1.61 10.70 4.57
N CYS A 142 0.80 9.92 5.30
CA CYS A 142 0.04 10.38 6.47
C CYS A 142 0.91 11.08 7.52
N LEU A 143 2.09 10.52 7.80
CA LEU A 143 2.97 10.99 8.88
C LEU A 143 3.48 12.42 8.66
N TRP A 144 3.98 12.75 7.47
CA TRP A 144 4.50 14.09 7.18
C TRP A 144 3.40 15.14 7.08
N ASP A 145 2.29 14.81 6.42
CA ASP A 145 1.15 15.72 6.29
C ASP A 145 0.63 16.17 7.67
N LEU A 146 0.52 15.25 8.63
CA LEU A 146 -0.02 15.55 9.96
C LEU A 146 0.98 16.25 10.90
N SER A 147 2.28 16.00 10.75
CA SER A 147 3.31 16.42 11.72
C SER A 147 4.04 17.73 11.38
N ARG A 148 3.91 18.26 10.15
CA ARG A 148 4.77 19.36 9.65
C ARG A 148 4.03 20.61 9.19
N TYR A 149 2.73 20.55 8.96
CA TYR A 149 1.96 21.60 8.29
C TYR A 149 1.08 22.44 9.25
N GLY A 150 1.44 22.46 10.53
CA GLY A 150 0.80 23.31 11.54
C GLY A 150 -0.57 22.82 11.99
N ARG A 151 -1.34 23.70 12.64
CA ARG A 151 -2.57 23.36 13.38
C ARG A 151 -3.73 22.84 12.53
N PHE A 152 -3.73 23.12 11.23
CA PHE A 152 -4.77 22.71 10.29
C PHE A 152 -4.33 21.53 9.41
N SER A 153 -3.30 20.80 9.85
CA SER A 153 -2.70 19.70 9.07
C SER A 153 -3.71 18.62 8.70
N MET A 154 -4.61 18.23 9.60
CA MET A 154 -5.65 17.22 9.33
C MET A 154 -6.64 17.68 8.24
N GLU A 155 -7.14 18.92 8.31
CA GLU A 155 -8.06 19.47 7.32
C GLU A 155 -7.39 19.54 5.94
N SER A 156 -6.19 20.12 5.88
CA SER A 156 -5.39 20.16 4.66
C SER A 156 -5.06 18.77 4.12
N TYR A 157 -4.80 17.80 4.99
CA TYR A 157 -4.52 16.42 4.59
C TYR A 157 -5.72 15.77 3.92
N ARG A 158 -6.93 15.97 4.46
CA ARG A 158 -8.18 15.47 3.85
C ARG A 158 -8.42 16.02 2.46
N GLU A 159 -8.31 17.34 2.29
CA GLU A 159 -8.46 17.96 0.97
C GLU A 159 -7.41 17.46 -0.02
N ASN A 160 -6.17 17.32 0.44
CA ASN A 160 -5.09 16.83 -0.40
C ASN A 160 -5.26 15.36 -0.80
N LEU A 161 -5.83 14.53 0.06
CA LEU A 161 -6.18 13.15 -0.25
C LEU A 161 -7.25 13.06 -1.34
N GLU A 162 -8.27 13.92 -1.30
CA GLU A 162 -9.27 13.99 -2.38
C GLU A 162 -8.62 14.36 -3.71
N ARG A 163 -7.76 15.38 -3.71
CA ARG A 163 -7.05 15.82 -4.91
C ARG A 163 -6.16 14.72 -5.47
N VAL A 164 -5.31 14.11 -4.65
CA VAL A 164 -4.38 13.08 -5.14
C VAL A 164 -5.11 11.83 -5.62
N PHE A 165 -6.19 11.37 -4.97
CA PHE A 165 -6.88 10.17 -5.44
C PHE A 165 -7.63 10.41 -6.76
N MET A 166 -8.25 11.58 -6.90
CA MET A 166 -8.81 12.00 -8.19
C MET A 166 -7.73 12.06 -9.28
N ARG A 167 -6.57 12.61 -8.99
CA ARG A 167 -5.46 12.71 -9.96
C ARG A 167 -4.87 11.34 -10.30
N MET A 168 -4.72 10.44 -9.33
CA MET A 168 -4.28 9.06 -9.56
C MET A 168 -5.24 8.30 -10.47
N ASP A 169 -6.56 8.48 -10.31
CA ASP A 169 -7.55 7.88 -11.21
C ASP A 169 -7.44 8.38 -12.65
N GLN A 170 -7.04 9.64 -12.84
CA GLN A 170 -6.85 10.24 -14.15
C GLN A 170 -5.55 9.81 -14.82
N VAL A 171 -4.47 9.71 -14.04
CA VAL A 171 -3.10 9.51 -14.52
C VAL A 171 -2.76 8.03 -14.69
N LEU A 172 -3.14 7.18 -13.73
CA LEU A 172 -2.74 5.78 -13.76
C LEU A 172 -3.59 5.00 -14.76
N PRO A 173 -2.98 4.11 -15.57
CA PRO A 173 -3.77 3.26 -16.44
C PRO A 173 -4.64 2.33 -15.60
N ASP A 174 -5.67 1.84 -16.24
CA ASP A 174 -6.59 0.87 -15.66
C ASP A 174 -5.87 -0.41 -15.19
N SER A 175 -4.80 -0.84 -15.87
CA SER A 175 -4.00 -2.02 -15.51
C SER A 175 -3.10 -1.83 -14.28
N CYS A 176 -2.84 -0.58 -13.87
CA CYS A 176 -1.98 -0.31 -12.72
C CYS A 176 -2.69 -0.65 -11.41
N LEU A 177 -2.02 -1.41 -10.56
CA LEU A 177 -2.44 -1.67 -9.19
C LEU A 177 -1.94 -0.53 -8.28
N LEU A 178 -2.85 0.21 -7.66
CA LEU A 178 -2.51 1.15 -6.59
C LEU A 178 -2.79 0.51 -5.23
N VAL A 179 -1.77 0.46 -4.36
CA VAL A 179 -1.87 0.03 -2.96
C VAL A 179 -1.60 1.21 -2.04
N TRP A 180 -2.65 1.68 -1.36
CA TRP A 180 -2.56 2.65 -0.28
C TRP A 180 -2.12 1.95 1.00
N ASN A 181 -0.89 2.19 1.42
CA ASN A 181 -0.41 1.75 2.72
C ASN A 181 -0.97 2.70 3.78
N MET A 182 -1.60 2.19 4.83
CA MET A 182 -1.85 2.98 6.03
C MET A 182 -0.53 3.22 6.79
N ALA A 183 -0.42 4.29 7.57
CA ALA A 183 0.74 4.53 8.39
C ALA A 183 0.84 3.51 9.55
N MET A 184 2.05 3.01 9.78
CA MET A 184 2.39 2.15 10.92
C MET A 184 2.14 2.85 12.26
N PRO A 185 1.91 2.11 13.36
CA PRO A 185 1.55 2.71 14.63
C PRO A 185 2.73 3.43 15.30
N LEU A 186 2.53 4.69 15.66
CA LEU A 186 3.50 5.49 16.37
C LEU A 186 3.67 5.05 17.84
N GLY A 187 4.87 5.26 18.37
CA GLY A 187 5.20 5.12 19.79
C GLY A 187 4.58 6.24 20.64
N GLU A 188 4.53 6.02 21.95
CA GLU A 188 4.00 7.00 22.92
C GLU A 188 4.72 8.34 22.87
N ARG A 189 6.04 8.30 22.64
CA ARG A 189 6.87 9.48 22.50
C ARG A 189 7.48 9.45 21.11
N VAL A 190 7.23 10.51 20.35
CA VAL A 190 7.87 10.76 19.06
C VAL A 190 9.02 11.72 19.29
N THR A 191 10.21 11.37 18.81
CA THR A 191 11.42 12.18 18.99
C THR A 191 12.23 12.27 17.69
N GLY A 192 13.28 13.09 17.70
CA GLY A 192 14.13 13.32 16.55
C GLY A 192 13.57 14.38 15.59
N GLY A 193 14.24 14.56 14.46
CA GLY A 193 13.93 15.63 13.50
C GLY A 193 12.61 15.46 12.75
N PHE A 194 11.77 14.50 13.13
CA PHE A 194 10.47 14.20 12.54
C PHE A 194 9.39 15.22 12.96
N LEU A 195 9.41 15.68 14.21
CA LEU A 195 8.58 16.79 14.69
C LEU A 195 9.44 18.04 14.80
N LEU A 196 8.99 19.13 14.18
CA LEU A 196 9.65 20.43 14.34
C LEU A 196 9.51 20.90 15.80
N PRO A 197 10.54 21.53 16.41
CA PRO A 197 10.46 22.02 17.79
C PRO A 197 9.22 22.86 18.08
N GLU A 198 8.81 23.69 17.12
CA GLU A 198 7.66 24.58 17.20
C GLU A 198 6.32 23.83 17.19
N LEU A 199 6.32 22.59 16.70
CA LEU A 199 5.14 21.72 16.60
C LEU A 199 5.10 20.65 17.69
N GLN A 200 6.03 20.67 18.65
CA GLN A 200 6.02 19.75 19.80
C GLN A 200 4.71 19.72 20.60
N PRO A 201 3.97 20.84 20.77
CA PRO A 201 2.65 20.79 21.41
C PRO A 201 1.65 19.87 20.69
N LEU A 202 1.77 19.70 19.36
CA LEU A 202 0.91 18.82 18.55
C LEU A 202 1.33 17.35 18.64
N ALA A 203 2.53 17.06 19.17
CA ALA A 203 3.01 15.69 19.35
C ALA A 203 2.06 14.84 20.23
N ALA A 204 1.36 15.49 21.16
CA ALA A 204 0.45 14.84 22.10
C ALA A 204 -0.79 14.24 21.41
N SER A 205 -1.31 14.87 20.35
CA SER A 205 -2.44 14.36 19.57
C SER A 205 -2.03 13.48 18.40
N LEU A 206 -0.79 13.61 17.91
CA LEU A 206 -0.34 13.00 16.66
C LEU A 206 -0.66 11.50 16.52
N ARG A 207 -0.56 10.70 17.60
CA ARG A 207 -0.92 9.28 17.55
C ARG A 207 -2.39 9.07 17.21
N ARG A 208 -3.29 9.88 17.79
CA ARG A 208 -4.72 9.85 17.51
C ARG A 208 -4.99 10.39 16.10
N ASP A 209 -4.31 11.47 15.73
CA ASP A 209 -4.45 12.07 14.40
C ASP A 209 -4.03 11.08 13.30
N VAL A 210 -2.99 10.26 13.51
CA VAL A 210 -2.60 9.20 12.56
C VAL A 210 -3.66 8.11 12.44
N VAL A 211 -4.33 7.73 13.54
CA VAL A 211 -5.45 6.77 13.48
C VAL A 211 -6.62 7.35 12.69
N GLU A 212 -6.96 8.61 12.93
CA GLU A 212 -8.02 9.31 12.20
C GLU A 212 -7.67 9.50 10.71
N GLY A 213 -6.43 9.89 10.40
CA GLY A 213 -5.93 10.05 9.04
C GLY A 213 -5.88 8.71 8.28
N ASN A 214 -5.49 7.63 8.95
CA ASN A 214 -5.54 6.28 8.40
C ASN A 214 -6.99 5.87 8.08
N PHE A 215 -7.93 6.10 9.00
CA PHE A 215 -9.34 5.79 8.78
C PHE A 215 -9.91 6.56 7.58
N TYR A 216 -9.66 7.86 7.51
CA TYR A 216 -10.13 8.71 6.41
C TYR A 216 -9.54 8.28 5.08
N SER A 217 -8.21 8.16 5.00
CA SER A 217 -7.52 7.78 3.75
C SER A 217 -7.90 6.38 3.26
N ALA A 218 -8.10 5.43 4.17
CA ALA A 218 -8.55 4.08 3.82
C ALA A 218 -9.97 4.07 3.25
N THR A 219 -10.87 4.85 3.85
CA THR A 219 -12.26 5.00 3.38
C THR A 219 -12.26 5.58 1.98
N LEU A 220 -11.54 6.69 1.77
CA LEU A 220 -11.44 7.35 0.48
C LEU A 220 -10.78 6.45 -0.57
N ALA A 221 -9.76 5.66 -0.20
CA ALA A 221 -9.13 4.72 -1.13
C ALA A 221 -10.14 3.66 -1.60
N GLY A 222 -11.02 3.22 -0.69
CA GLY A 222 -12.15 2.35 -1.02
C GLY A 222 -13.13 2.98 -2.02
N ASP A 223 -13.45 4.26 -1.87
CA ASP A 223 -14.35 4.99 -2.78
C ASP A 223 -13.77 5.09 -4.21
N HIS A 224 -12.44 5.18 -4.32
CA HIS A 224 -11.70 5.15 -5.58
C HIS A 224 -11.33 3.72 -6.05
N CYS A 225 -11.79 2.69 -5.34
CA CYS A 225 -11.47 1.28 -5.62
C CYS A 225 -9.97 0.96 -5.64
N PHE A 226 -9.15 1.73 -4.93
CA PHE A 226 -7.76 1.41 -4.66
C PHE A 226 -7.66 0.35 -3.56
N ASP A 227 -6.60 -0.44 -3.62
CA ASP A 227 -6.34 -1.43 -2.59
C ASP A 227 -5.70 -0.76 -1.37
N VAL A 228 -5.98 -1.32 -0.19
CA VAL A 228 -5.52 -0.77 1.09
C VAL A 228 -4.80 -1.86 1.86
N LEU A 229 -3.59 -1.56 2.31
CA LEU A 229 -2.83 -2.42 3.22
C LEU A 229 -2.78 -1.77 4.61
N ASP A 230 -3.46 -2.39 5.58
CA ASP A 230 -3.56 -1.87 6.95
C ASP A 230 -2.31 -2.20 7.77
N LEU A 231 -1.22 -1.47 7.51
CA LEU A 231 0.01 -1.60 8.28
C LEU A 231 -0.18 -1.18 9.75
N HIS A 232 -1.18 -0.35 10.06
CA HIS A 232 -1.46 0.01 11.44
C HIS A 232 -1.89 -1.24 12.23
N PHE A 233 -2.85 -1.99 11.68
CA PHE A 233 -3.31 -3.25 12.23
C PHE A 233 -2.15 -4.25 12.34
N HIS A 234 -1.44 -4.55 11.25
CA HIS A 234 -0.41 -5.58 11.25
C HIS A 234 0.70 -5.36 12.28
N PHE A 235 1.04 -4.10 12.57
CA PHE A 235 2.16 -3.76 13.44
C PHE A 235 1.79 -3.27 14.85
N ARG A 236 0.48 -3.20 15.20
CA ARG A 236 0.02 -2.68 16.51
C ARG A 236 0.60 -3.41 17.74
N HIS A 237 0.98 -4.68 17.59
CA HIS A 237 1.60 -5.49 18.65
C HIS A 237 3.09 -5.76 18.44
N ALA A 238 3.70 -5.19 17.39
CA ALA A 238 5.10 -5.41 17.04
C ALA A 238 6.06 -4.41 17.71
N VAL A 239 5.70 -3.88 18.88
CA VAL A 239 6.40 -2.76 19.55
C VAL A 239 7.91 -2.98 19.70
N ARG A 240 8.35 -4.23 19.90
CA ARG A 240 9.78 -4.59 20.01
C ARG A 240 10.62 -4.24 18.77
N HIS A 241 9.98 -4.14 17.60
CA HIS A 241 10.63 -3.82 16.32
C HIS A 241 10.62 -2.32 16.03
N ARG A 242 9.94 -1.51 16.85
CA ARG A 242 9.90 -0.06 16.69
C ARG A 242 11.08 0.57 17.42
N HIS A 243 11.78 1.47 16.75
CA HIS A 243 12.88 2.23 17.34
C HIS A 243 12.39 3.16 18.45
N ARG A 244 13.35 3.58 19.30
CA ARG A 244 13.10 4.45 20.45
C ARG A 244 12.60 5.83 20.08
N ASP A 245 12.76 6.24 18.82
CA ASP A 245 12.22 7.51 18.33
C ASP A 245 10.70 7.50 18.15
N GLY A 246 10.07 6.33 18.25
CA GLY A 246 8.63 6.15 18.15
C GLY A 246 8.08 6.21 16.72
N VAL A 247 8.93 6.30 15.69
CA VAL A 247 8.52 6.43 14.28
C VAL A 247 9.10 5.31 13.44
N HIS A 248 10.41 5.09 13.51
CA HIS A 248 11.11 4.16 12.63
C HIS A 248 11.07 2.71 13.15
N TRP A 249 11.29 1.76 12.26
CA TRP A 249 11.21 0.33 12.54
C TRP A 249 12.48 -0.39 12.08
N ASP A 250 12.75 -1.55 12.69
CA ASP A 250 13.92 -2.36 12.36
C ASP A 250 13.78 -3.12 11.03
N GLN A 251 14.86 -3.79 10.63
CA GLN A 251 14.92 -4.54 9.37
C GLN A 251 13.93 -5.71 9.31
N HIS A 252 13.53 -6.28 10.45
CA HIS A 252 12.59 -7.39 10.48
C HIS A 252 11.16 -6.90 10.23
N ALA A 253 10.80 -5.75 10.79
CA ALA A 253 9.52 -5.11 10.51
C ALA A 253 9.41 -4.70 9.04
N HIS A 254 10.46 -4.13 8.46
CA HIS A 254 10.45 -3.77 7.03
C HIS A 254 10.37 -4.99 6.12
N ARG A 255 11.09 -6.09 6.40
CA ARG A 255 10.94 -7.34 5.64
C ARG A 255 9.54 -7.93 5.75
N HIS A 256 8.94 -7.89 6.94
CA HIS A 256 7.56 -8.34 7.15
C HIS A 256 6.57 -7.49 6.35
N LEU A 257 6.75 -6.17 6.32
CA LEU A 257 5.94 -5.26 5.50
C LEU A 257 6.05 -5.63 4.01
N SER A 258 7.26 -5.81 3.49
CA SER A 258 7.48 -6.22 2.10
C SER A 258 6.78 -7.55 1.78
N HIS A 259 6.83 -8.53 2.68
CA HIS A 259 6.12 -9.80 2.48
C HIS A 259 4.60 -9.66 2.53
N LEU A 260 4.04 -8.83 3.42
CA LEU A 260 2.60 -8.51 3.41
C LEU A 260 2.18 -7.85 2.10
N LEU A 261 2.96 -6.87 1.64
CA LEU A 261 2.71 -6.15 0.41
C LEU A 261 2.78 -7.07 -0.81
N LEU A 262 3.85 -7.86 -0.94
CA LEU A 262 4.02 -8.78 -2.08
C LEU A 262 2.98 -9.91 -2.05
N THR A 263 2.56 -10.37 -0.86
CA THR A 263 1.44 -11.31 -0.73
C THR A 263 0.15 -10.71 -1.24
N HIS A 264 -0.14 -9.45 -0.88
CA HIS A 264 -1.29 -8.71 -1.39
C HIS A 264 -1.23 -8.53 -2.91
N VAL A 265 -0.08 -8.12 -3.44
CA VAL A 265 0.14 -7.94 -4.88
C VAL A 265 -0.07 -9.25 -5.65
N ALA A 266 0.46 -10.36 -5.14
CA ALA A 266 0.24 -11.67 -5.76
C ALA A 266 -1.24 -12.06 -5.79
N ASP A 267 -1.99 -11.87 -4.68
CA ASP A 267 -3.44 -12.13 -4.65
C ASP A 267 -4.18 -11.22 -5.65
N ALA A 268 -3.85 -9.93 -5.68
CA ALA A 268 -4.45 -8.96 -6.58
C ALA A 268 -4.23 -9.33 -8.05
N TRP A 269 -3.02 -9.77 -8.41
CA TRP A 269 -2.67 -10.24 -9.75
C TRP A 269 -3.08 -11.69 -10.05
N GLY A 270 -3.64 -12.42 -9.08
CA GLY A 270 -4.05 -13.81 -9.25
C GLY A 270 -2.88 -14.79 -9.40
N VAL A 271 -1.69 -14.43 -8.91
CA VAL A 271 -0.49 -15.27 -8.91
C VAL A 271 -0.54 -16.19 -7.70
N GLU A 272 -0.49 -17.51 -7.94
CA GLU A 272 -0.39 -18.47 -6.84
C GLU A 272 0.99 -18.41 -6.21
N LEU A 273 1.02 -18.12 -4.91
CA LEU A 273 2.25 -18.16 -4.13
C LEU A 273 2.64 -19.59 -3.74
N PRO A 274 3.95 -19.86 -3.58
CA PRO A 274 4.43 -21.15 -3.12
C PRO A 274 3.77 -21.56 -1.81
N LYS A 275 3.23 -22.79 -1.80
CA LYS A 275 2.70 -23.40 -0.58
C LYS A 275 3.88 -23.90 0.22
N ARG A 276 4.25 -23.16 1.27
CA ARG A 276 5.16 -23.66 2.30
C ARG A 276 4.31 -24.31 3.38
N ASP A 277 4.51 -25.60 3.63
CA ASP A 277 3.90 -26.27 4.77
C ASP A 277 4.35 -25.55 6.03
N TYR A 278 3.41 -24.92 6.72
CA TYR A 278 3.68 -24.34 8.03
C TYR A 278 3.99 -25.49 8.99
N THR A 279 5.28 -25.79 9.17
CA THR A 279 5.72 -26.52 10.37
C THR A 279 5.76 -25.49 11.50
N PRO A 280 4.88 -25.58 12.51
CA PRO A 280 4.96 -24.70 13.65
C PRO A 280 6.20 -25.11 14.46
N GLY A 281 7.38 -24.53 14.16
CA GLY A 281 8.57 -24.82 14.96
C GLY A 281 9.95 -24.35 14.50
N CYS A 282 10.25 -24.13 13.21
CA CYS A 282 11.67 -23.99 12.78
C CYS A 282 11.97 -22.91 11.72
N GLY A 283 11.39 -21.71 11.84
CA GLY A 283 11.89 -20.51 11.16
C GLY A 283 12.54 -19.55 12.17
N PRO A 284 13.56 -18.74 11.80
CA PRO A 284 14.12 -17.74 12.71
C PRO A 284 13.01 -16.82 13.20
N GLY A 285 12.72 -16.93 14.51
CA GLY A 285 11.51 -16.42 15.13
C GLY A 285 11.29 -14.94 14.92
N VAL A 286 10.28 -14.60 14.13
CA VAL A 286 9.60 -13.30 14.18
C VAL A 286 8.12 -13.54 14.33
N ASN A 287 7.71 -13.84 15.57
CA ASN A 287 6.30 -13.93 15.94
C ASN A 287 5.65 -12.53 15.83
N PHE A 288 5.27 -12.12 14.63
CA PHE A 288 4.28 -11.06 14.40
C PHE A 288 2.91 -11.68 14.69
N VAL A 289 2.62 -11.90 15.98
CA VAL A 289 1.35 -12.50 16.40
C VAL A 289 0.25 -11.44 16.20
N PRO A 290 -0.77 -11.69 15.36
CA PRO A 290 -1.99 -10.89 15.42
C PRO A 290 -2.57 -11.06 16.82
N GLY A 291 -2.63 -9.99 17.61
CA GLY A 291 -3.13 -10.05 18.98
C GLY A 291 -4.53 -10.67 19.06
N PRO A 292 -4.89 -11.28 20.20
CA PRO A 292 -6.19 -11.90 20.40
C PRO A 292 -7.33 -10.91 20.11
N LEU A 293 -8.37 -11.38 19.43
CA LEU A 293 -9.58 -10.61 19.20
C LEU A 293 -10.23 -10.23 20.55
N PRO A 294 -10.85 -9.05 20.66
CA PRO A 294 -11.58 -8.68 21.86
C PRO A 294 -12.70 -9.71 22.15
N PRO A 295 -13.00 -9.98 23.43
CA PRO A 295 -14.07 -10.90 23.80
C PRO A 295 -15.42 -10.41 23.28
N PRO A 296 -16.34 -11.33 22.92
CA PRO A 296 -17.65 -10.94 22.42
C PRO A 296 -18.43 -10.21 23.52
N VAL A 297 -18.81 -8.96 23.23
CA VAL A 297 -19.76 -8.20 24.05
C VAL A 297 -21.09 -8.95 24.00
N SER A 298 -21.58 -9.39 25.16
CA SER A 298 -22.91 -9.98 25.30
C SER A 298 -23.94 -8.86 25.25
N GLY A 299 -24.52 -8.62 24.08
CA GLY A 299 -25.61 -7.68 23.89
C GLY A 299 -26.59 -8.21 22.84
N PRO A 300 -27.90 -7.90 22.92
CA PRO A 300 -28.89 -8.43 22.01
C PRO A 300 -28.62 -7.94 20.58
N LEU A 301 -28.51 -8.86 19.64
CA LEU A 301 -28.29 -8.62 18.21
C LEU A 301 -29.53 -7.96 17.56
N PRO A 302 -29.39 -6.86 16.80
CA PRO A 302 -30.14 -6.66 15.58
C PRO A 302 -29.30 -7.13 14.39
N HIS A 303 -29.97 -7.79 13.45
CA HIS A 303 -29.39 -8.52 12.34
C HIS A 303 -28.47 -7.68 11.43
N GLY A 304 -27.35 -8.30 11.04
CA GLY A 304 -26.55 -7.90 9.89
C GLY A 304 -25.09 -7.54 10.21
N GLN A 305 -24.23 -8.52 10.52
CA GLN A 305 -22.77 -8.33 10.44
C GLN A 305 -22.03 -9.58 9.94
N HIS A 306 -21.36 -9.41 8.80
CA HIS A 306 -20.31 -10.31 8.31
C HIS A 306 -19.08 -10.26 9.23
N ARG A 307 -18.55 -11.43 9.62
CA ARG A 307 -17.29 -11.62 10.37
C ARG A 307 -16.22 -12.24 9.46
N GLY A 308 -15.04 -11.64 9.39
CA GLY A 308 -13.83 -12.19 8.74
C GLY A 308 -12.63 -11.23 8.87
N PRO A 309 -11.37 -11.72 8.78
CA PRO A 309 -10.19 -10.86 8.82
C PRO A 309 -10.19 -9.94 7.59
N VAL A 310 -10.03 -8.64 7.84
CA VAL A 310 -10.40 -7.63 6.87
C VAL A 310 -9.22 -7.29 5.96
N VAL A 311 -9.09 -8.03 4.87
CA VAL A 311 -8.82 -7.39 3.58
C VAL A 311 -10.17 -6.83 3.16
N HIS A 312 -10.36 -5.51 3.20
CA HIS A 312 -11.61 -4.92 2.72
C HIS A 312 -11.70 -5.13 1.20
N ARG A 313 -12.26 -6.26 0.75
CA ARG A 313 -13.05 -6.25 -0.49
C ARG A 313 -14.31 -5.46 -0.17
N GLY A 314 -14.53 -4.39 -0.92
CA GLY A 314 -15.50 -3.35 -0.62
C GLY A 314 -16.88 -3.88 -0.21
N MET A 315 -17.51 -3.18 0.74
CA MET A 315 -18.93 -3.36 1.04
C MET A 315 -19.75 -3.22 -0.25
N PRO A 316 -20.84 -3.99 -0.44
CA PRO A 316 -21.85 -3.64 -1.43
C PRO A 316 -22.35 -2.23 -1.12
N ARG A 317 -22.59 -1.42 -2.17
CA ARG A 317 -23.02 -0.02 -2.12
C ARG A 317 -24.03 0.26 -0.99
N CYS A 318 -23.53 0.62 0.18
CA CYS A 318 -24.29 1.25 1.24
C CYS A 318 -23.77 2.67 1.30
N VAL A 319 -24.59 3.61 0.83
CA VAL A 319 -24.35 5.05 0.95
C VAL A 319 -24.39 5.38 2.44
N PRO A 320 -23.28 5.71 3.10
CA PRO A 320 -23.32 6.14 4.48
C PRO A 320 -23.76 7.61 4.48
N SER A 321 -24.86 7.90 5.16
CA SER A 321 -25.20 9.26 5.56
C SER A 321 -24.13 9.77 6.54
N SER A 322 -23.09 10.40 6.00
CA SER A 322 -22.07 11.13 6.76
C SER A 322 -22.71 12.38 7.40
N PRO A 323 -22.42 12.70 8.68
CA PRO A 323 -22.83 13.96 9.29
C PRO A 323 -22.09 15.18 8.71
N TYR A 324 -21.11 14.96 7.83
CA TYR A 324 -20.44 15.98 7.04
C TYR A 324 -20.69 15.67 5.56
N HIS A 325 -21.77 16.24 5.02
CA HIS A 325 -22.11 16.16 3.61
C HIS A 325 -21.33 17.23 2.85
N VAL A 326 -20.37 16.83 2.02
CA VAL A 326 -19.63 17.73 1.12
C VAL A 326 -20.11 17.50 -0.31
N PRO A 327 -20.48 18.54 -1.08
CA PRO A 327 -20.92 18.38 -2.46
C PRO A 327 -19.81 17.79 -3.34
N ARG A 328 -20.12 16.72 -4.09
CA ARG A 328 -19.24 16.19 -5.15
C ARG A 328 -18.96 17.29 -6.18
N MET A 329 -17.73 17.77 -6.23
CA MET A 329 -17.23 18.58 -7.35
C MET A 329 -16.55 17.65 -8.37
N GLY A 330 -17.25 17.34 -9.46
CA GLY A 330 -16.63 16.93 -10.74
C GLY A 330 -16.79 15.48 -11.21
N GLY A 331 -17.57 15.30 -12.29
CA GLY A 331 -17.42 14.27 -13.34
C GLY A 331 -17.71 12.79 -13.01
N PRO A 332 -18.14 11.97 -13.99
CA PRO A 332 -18.23 10.52 -13.80
C PRO A 332 -16.82 9.94 -13.62
N CYS A 333 -16.48 9.55 -12.39
CA CYS A 333 -15.33 8.71 -12.10
C CYS A 333 -15.42 7.45 -12.98
N ARG A 334 -14.38 7.16 -13.76
CA ARG A 334 -14.27 5.87 -14.46
C ARG A 334 -14.40 4.80 -13.38
N GLN A 335 -15.34 3.87 -13.54
CA GLN A 335 -15.51 2.77 -12.58
C GLN A 335 -14.31 1.84 -12.67
N ARG A 336 -13.21 2.19 -12.00
CA ARG A 336 -12.04 1.33 -11.84
C ARG A 336 -12.50 0.13 -11.01
N LEU A 337 -12.67 -1.02 -11.65
CA LEU A 337 -12.87 -2.26 -10.92
C LEU A 337 -11.58 -2.61 -10.18
N ARG A 338 -11.68 -3.13 -8.95
CA ARG A 338 -10.53 -3.72 -8.26
C ARG A 338 -9.90 -4.78 -9.15
N HIS A 339 -8.57 -4.89 -9.13
CA HIS A 339 -7.85 -5.80 -10.02
C HIS A 339 -8.33 -7.26 -9.86
N SER A 340 -8.60 -7.70 -8.62
CA SER A 340 -9.16 -9.01 -8.33
C SER A 340 -10.57 -9.24 -8.94
N ASP A 341 -11.39 -8.19 -9.03
CA ASP A 341 -12.72 -8.25 -9.66
C ASP A 341 -12.64 -8.23 -11.19
N ARG A 342 -11.61 -7.59 -11.76
CA ARG A 342 -11.36 -7.55 -13.21
C ARG A 342 -11.02 -8.90 -13.78
N LEU A 343 -10.13 -9.65 -13.11
CA LEU A 343 -9.80 -11.02 -13.51
C LEU A 343 -11.08 -11.86 -13.60
N VAL A 344 -11.98 -11.75 -12.62
CA VAL A 344 -13.28 -12.45 -12.66
C VAL A 344 -14.14 -11.98 -13.85
N HIS A 345 -14.08 -10.70 -14.23
CA HIS A 345 -14.84 -10.15 -15.33
C HIS A 345 -14.32 -10.59 -16.72
N THR A 346 -13.00 -10.66 -16.93
CA THR A 346 -12.39 -11.21 -18.15
C THR A 346 -12.67 -12.71 -18.27
N TYR A 347 -12.52 -13.49 -17.20
CA TYR A 347 -12.89 -14.91 -17.18
C TYR A 347 -14.37 -15.17 -17.53
N LYS A 348 -15.27 -14.22 -17.23
CA LYS A 348 -16.70 -14.30 -17.59
C LYS A 348 -16.97 -13.90 -19.04
N LEU A 349 -16.18 -12.98 -19.61
CA LEU A 349 -16.32 -12.60 -21.02
C LEU A 349 -15.84 -13.70 -21.96
N ASP A 350 -14.73 -14.36 -21.64
CA ASP A 350 -14.17 -15.45 -22.46
C ASP A 350 -15.02 -16.75 -22.45
N ARG A 351 -16.05 -16.81 -21.60
CA ARG A 351 -17.04 -17.90 -21.60
C ARG A 351 -18.26 -17.63 -22.48
N ARG A 352 -18.34 -16.51 -23.20
CA ARG A 352 -19.34 -16.33 -24.26
C ARG A 352 -18.80 -16.89 -25.57
N LEU A 353 -19.15 -18.14 -25.85
CA LEU A 353 -18.97 -18.78 -27.17
C LEU A 353 -19.53 -17.88 -28.29
N PRO A 354 -18.91 -17.85 -29.50
CA PRO A 354 -19.51 -17.17 -30.64
C PRO A 354 -20.79 -17.90 -31.05
N ALA A 355 -21.87 -17.14 -31.24
CA ALA A 355 -23.09 -17.66 -31.86
C ALA A 355 -22.79 -18.00 -33.33
N HIS A 356 -22.50 -19.26 -33.61
CA HIS A 356 -22.53 -19.80 -34.96
C HIS A 356 -23.99 -20.05 -35.36
N SER A 357 -24.57 -19.18 -36.18
CA SER A 357 -25.73 -19.50 -37.00
C SER A 357 -25.25 -19.83 -38.41
N GLY A 358 -25.07 -21.13 -38.67
CA GLY A 358 -24.87 -21.63 -40.03
C GLY A 358 -26.21 -21.86 -40.71
N THR A 359 -26.33 -21.37 -41.94
CA THR A 359 -27.31 -21.85 -42.93
C THR A 359 -26.59 -21.99 -44.26
N TRP A 360 -26.38 -23.23 -44.70
CA TRP A 360 -26.14 -23.57 -46.10
C TRP A 360 -27.50 -23.62 -46.82
N PRO A 361 -27.52 -23.28 -48.12
CA PRO A 361 -28.11 -24.26 -49.03
C PRO A 361 -27.38 -24.36 -50.38
N GLY A 362 -27.41 -25.57 -50.96
CA GLY A 362 -27.42 -25.82 -52.41
C GLY A 362 -26.07 -25.80 -53.11
#